data_AF-F4G450-F1
#
_entry.id   AF-F4G450-F1
#
_cell.length_a   1.000
_cell.length_b   1.000
_cell.length_c   1.000
_cell.angle_alpha   90.00
_cell.angle_beta   90.00
_cell.angle_gamma   90.00
#
_symmetry.space_group_name_H-M   'P 1'
#
loop_
_entity.id
_entity.type
_entity.pdbx_description
1 polymer ?
#
loop_
_entity_poly.entity_id
_entity_poly.type
_entity_poly.pdbx_seq_one_letter_code
_entity_poly.pdbx_strand_id
1 'polypeptide(L)'
;MPTASIDTSSIGERPRPHSLRELFWAFTWLALQGFGGVLAVVQRELVDRRRWMTNEEFMEDWAAAQILPGPNVVNLSIMVGDRHFGARGALVAVVGMLLLPMLLVVAVAAVYAVFATHPMVVGALRGMGAVAAGLVAGVGCRLAASLGRHPLGPLPCGLIVVATFATMSVLRLPLAWVLPVVGGAACVLTWRKLPA
;
A
#
# COMPACT_ATOMS: atom_id res chain seq x y z
N MET A 1 -23.25 -12.18 50.12
CA MET A 1 -22.35 -11.70 49.05
C MET A 1 -23.20 -11.45 47.82
N PRO A 2 -23.30 -10.22 47.31
CA PRO A 2 -24.05 -9.93 46.09
C PRO A 2 -23.30 -10.54 44.90
N THR A 3 -23.98 -11.41 44.14
CA THR A 3 -23.51 -11.95 42.87
C THR A 3 -23.47 -10.82 41.84
N ALA A 4 -22.28 -10.31 41.56
CA ALA A 4 -22.05 -9.40 40.46
C ALA A 4 -22.35 -10.16 39.15
N SER A 5 -23.54 -9.93 38.60
CA SER A 5 -23.83 -10.24 37.21
C SER A 5 -22.90 -9.38 36.36
N ILE A 6 -21.85 -9.98 35.80
CA ILE A 6 -21.02 -9.33 34.79
C ILE A 6 -21.95 -9.03 33.61
N ASP A 7 -22.34 -7.78 33.51
CA ASP A 7 -23.13 -7.26 32.42
C ASP A 7 -22.23 -7.20 31.17
N THR A 8 -22.22 -8.30 30.40
CA THR A 8 -21.50 -8.42 29.12
C THR A 8 -22.10 -7.57 28.00
N SER A 9 -23.15 -6.78 28.26
CA SER A 9 -23.86 -6.00 27.24
C SER A 9 -23.14 -4.70 26.80
N SER A 10 -21.97 -4.37 27.34
CA SER A 10 -21.26 -3.11 27.06
C SER A 10 -19.98 -3.24 26.22
N ILE A 11 -19.74 -4.37 25.55
CA ILE A 11 -18.73 -4.41 24.47
C ILE A 11 -19.31 -3.58 23.31
N GLY A 12 -18.95 -2.29 23.27
CA GLY A 12 -19.47 -1.32 22.31
C GLY A 12 -19.57 -1.92 20.91
N GLU A 13 -20.79 -1.93 20.38
CA GLU A 13 -21.11 -2.50 19.08
C GLU A 13 -20.30 -1.73 18.02
N ARG A 14 -19.28 -2.40 17.47
CA ARG A 14 -18.34 -1.76 16.56
C ARG A 14 -19.08 -1.34 15.28
N PRO A 15 -18.77 -0.17 14.69
CA PRO A 15 -19.31 0.21 13.39
C PRO A 15 -18.97 -0.86 12.37
N ARG A 16 -19.99 -1.46 11.77
CA ARG A 16 -19.86 -2.38 10.63
C ARG A 16 -20.38 -1.66 9.38
N PRO A 17 -19.88 -1.98 8.18
CA PRO A 17 -20.50 -1.51 6.95
C PRO A 17 -21.99 -1.85 6.97
N HIS A 18 -22.84 -0.84 6.80
CA HIS A 18 -24.29 -1.01 6.89
C HIS A 18 -24.88 -1.65 5.62
N SER A 19 -24.14 -1.60 4.50
CA SER A 19 -24.58 -2.18 3.23
C SER A 19 -23.41 -2.55 2.31
N LEU A 20 -23.69 -3.44 1.35
CA LEU A 20 -22.77 -3.77 0.25
C LEU A 20 -22.35 -2.53 -0.57
N ARG A 21 -23.23 -1.54 -0.69
CA ARG A 21 -22.93 -0.28 -1.40
C ARG A 21 -21.87 0.56 -0.66
N GLU A 22 -21.92 0.56 0.66
CA GLU A 22 -20.91 1.24 1.47
C GLU A 22 -19.55 0.57 1.33
N LEU A 23 -19.53 -0.77 1.36
CA LEU A 23 -18.34 -1.58 1.12
C LEU A 23 -17.72 -1.29 -0.26
N PHE A 24 -18.55 -1.30 -1.30
CA PHE A 24 -18.15 -0.96 -2.67
C PHE A 24 -17.46 0.41 -2.73
N TRP A 25 -18.09 1.44 -2.18
CA TRP A 25 -17.56 2.80 -2.24
C TRP A 25 -16.33 3.00 -1.38
N ALA A 26 -16.23 2.34 -0.23
CA ALA A 26 -15.03 2.38 0.61
C ALA A 26 -13.82 1.81 -0.14
N PHE A 27 -13.94 0.63 -0.75
CA PHE A 27 -12.84 0.02 -1.50
C PHE A 27 -12.53 0.74 -2.82
N THR A 28 -13.53 1.34 -3.45
CA THR A 28 -13.33 2.21 -4.60
C THR A 28 -12.48 3.43 -4.23
N TRP A 29 -12.83 4.09 -3.11
CA TRP A 29 -12.10 5.27 -2.64
C TRP A 29 -10.66 4.93 -2.23
N LEU A 30 -10.48 3.80 -1.54
CA LEU A 30 -9.16 3.24 -1.23
C LEU A 30 -8.31 3.05 -2.48
N ALA A 31 -8.87 2.48 -3.55
CA ALA A 31 -8.14 2.24 -4.79
C ALA A 31 -7.69 3.55 -5.48
N LEU A 32 -8.50 4.61 -5.40
CA LEU A 32 -8.16 5.92 -5.95
C LEU A 32 -7.10 6.68 -5.14
N GLN A 33 -6.89 6.33 -3.87
CA GLN A 33 -5.96 7.01 -2.96
C GLN A 33 -4.63 6.28 -2.76
N GLY A 34 -4.39 5.16 -3.46
CA GLY A 34 -3.22 4.28 -3.30
C GLY A 34 -1.88 4.85 -3.78
N PHE A 35 -1.64 6.16 -3.73
CA PHE A 35 -0.38 6.76 -4.18
C PHE A 35 0.58 7.00 -3.00
N GLY A 36 1.78 6.43 -3.10
CA GLY A 36 2.91 6.81 -2.24
C GLY A 36 2.86 6.35 -0.77
N GLY A 37 2.05 5.34 -0.44
CA GLY A 37 1.98 4.81 0.93
C GLY A 37 0.70 4.03 1.22
N VAL A 38 0.41 3.02 0.39
CA VAL A 38 -0.92 2.36 0.38
C VAL A 38 -1.29 1.78 1.74
N LEU A 39 -0.32 1.16 2.45
CA LEU A 39 -0.56 0.63 3.79
C LEU A 39 -1.16 1.67 4.75
N ALA A 40 -0.55 2.86 4.82
CA ALA A 40 -1.01 3.93 5.70
C ALA A 40 -2.39 4.47 5.28
N VAL A 41 -2.66 4.53 3.97
CA VAL A 41 -3.97 4.94 3.43
C VAL A 41 -5.05 3.93 3.82
N VAL A 42 -4.76 2.64 3.65
CA VAL A 42 -5.69 1.56 3.95
C VAL A 42 -5.96 1.47 5.45
N GLN A 43 -4.92 1.51 6.27
CA GLN A 43 -5.03 1.54 7.73
C GLN A 43 -5.87 2.74 8.19
N ARG A 44 -5.58 3.94 7.69
CA ARG A 44 -6.32 5.16 8.06
C ARG A 44 -7.79 5.07 7.68
N GLU A 45 -8.13 4.51 6.52
CA GLU A 45 -9.53 4.40 6.11
C GLU A 45 -10.26 3.33 6.93
N LEU A 46 -9.70 2.13 7.07
CA LEU A 46 -10.38 0.99 7.70
C LEU A 46 -10.39 1.08 9.24
N VAL A 47 -9.29 1.53 9.85
CA VAL A 47 -9.09 1.63 11.30
C VAL A 47 -9.51 3.00 11.82
N ASP A 48 -8.95 4.10 11.29
CA ASP A 48 -9.17 5.42 11.91
C ASP A 48 -10.50 6.07 11.50
N ARG A 49 -10.82 6.08 10.20
CA ARG A 49 -12.02 6.72 9.66
C ARG A 49 -13.27 5.88 9.84
N ARG A 50 -13.26 4.64 9.33
CA ARG A 50 -14.42 3.75 9.33
C ARG A 50 -14.57 2.97 10.64
N ARG A 51 -13.45 2.70 11.33
CA ARG A 51 -13.39 1.90 12.57
C ARG A 51 -14.03 0.52 12.44
N TRP A 52 -13.90 -0.09 11.25
CA TRP A 52 -14.42 -1.43 10.97
C TRP A 52 -13.57 -2.54 11.59
N MET A 53 -12.32 -2.23 11.93
CA MET A 53 -11.37 -3.16 12.54
C MET A 53 -10.41 -2.43 13.46
N THR A 54 -9.86 -3.15 14.43
CA THR A 54 -8.78 -2.61 15.27
C THR A 54 -7.46 -2.64 14.52
N ASN A 55 -6.44 -1.99 15.09
CA ASN A 55 -5.10 -2.00 14.51
C ASN A 55 -4.50 -3.42 14.53
N GLU A 56 -4.80 -4.21 15.56
CA GLU A 56 -4.36 -5.60 15.69
C GLU A 56 -4.98 -6.48 14.60
N GLU A 57 -6.31 -6.42 14.44
CA GLU A 57 -7.04 -7.15 13.39
C GLU A 57 -6.54 -6.76 11.99
N PHE A 58 -6.32 -5.46 11.77
CA PHE A 58 -5.77 -4.96 10.51
C PHE A 58 -4.38 -5.54 10.21
N MET A 59 -3.50 -5.58 11.21
CA MET A 59 -2.14 -6.11 11.05
C MET A 59 -2.14 -7.62 10.80
N GLU A 60 -3.03 -8.37 11.45
CA GLU A 60 -3.23 -9.80 11.20
C GLU A 60 -3.73 -10.05 9.77
N ASP A 61 -4.77 -9.34 9.34
CA ASP A 61 -5.31 -9.46 7.98
C ASP A 61 -4.29 -9.00 6.93
N TRP A 62 -3.52 -7.95 7.21
CA TRP A 62 -2.46 -7.46 6.33
C TRP A 62 -1.29 -8.45 6.22
N ALA A 63 -0.94 -9.13 7.31
CA ALA A 63 0.08 -10.19 7.29
C ALA A 63 -0.40 -11.38 6.45
N ALA A 64 -1.65 -11.82 6.63
CA ALA A 64 -2.25 -12.88 5.81
C ALA A 64 -2.33 -12.48 4.33
N ALA A 65 -2.71 -11.24 4.02
CA ALA A 65 -2.77 -10.71 2.66
C ALA A 65 -1.43 -10.73 1.92
N GLN A 66 -0.31 -10.63 2.65
CA GLN A 66 1.06 -10.70 2.10
C GLN A 66 1.53 -12.14 1.81
N ILE A 67 0.94 -13.14 2.47
CA ILE A 67 1.25 -14.55 2.24
C ILE A 67 0.51 -15.06 1.00
N LEU A 68 -0.68 -14.51 0.74
CA LEU A 68 -1.47 -14.84 -0.44
C LEU A 68 -0.83 -14.28 -1.72
N PRO A 69 -0.80 -15.06 -2.82
CA PRO A 69 -0.31 -14.56 -4.10
C PRO A 69 -1.22 -13.45 -4.61
N GLY A 70 -0.63 -12.37 -5.13
CA GLY A 70 -1.35 -11.27 -5.76
C GLY A 70 -1.20 -9.93 -5.04
N PRO A 71 -2.01 -8.92 -5.39
CA PRO A 71 -1.93 -7.61 -4.78
C PRO A 71 -2.49 -7.61 -3.36
N ASN A 72 -1.65 -7.26 -2.37
CA ASN A 72 -2.02 -7.29 -0.94
C ASN A 72 -3.35 -6.57 -0.63
N VAL A 73 -3.59 -5.42 -1.25
CA VAL A 73 -4.79 -4.62 -0.98
C VAL A 73 -6.07 -5.29 -1.52
N VAL A 74 -5.95 -6.01 -2.64
CA VAL A 74 -7.05 -6.79 -3.21
C VAL A 74 -7.35 -7.99 -2.30
N ASN A 75 -6.32 -8.71 -1.86
CA ASN A 75 -6.47 -9.81 -0.91
C ASN A 75 -7.14 -9.33 0.39
N LEU A 76 -6.71 -8.20 0.93
CA LEU A 76 -7.33 -7.58 2.09
C LEU A 76 -8.80 -7.23 1.83
N SER A 77 -9.14 -6.67 0.66
CA SER A 77 -10.54 -6.34 0.31
C SER A 77 -11.44 -7.57 0.29
N ILE A 78 -10.92 -8.72 -0.18
CA ILE A 78 -11.63 -10.00 -0.18
C ILE A 78 -11.89 -10.43 1.27
N MET A 79 -10.85 -10.45 2.10
CA MET A 79 -10.94 -10.88 3.50
C MET A 79 -11.92 -10.02 4.30
N VAL A 80 -11.84 -8.71 4.15
CA VAL A 80 -12.71 -7.74 4.82
C VAL A 80 -14.14 -7.84 4.27
N GLY A 81 -14.32 -8.02 2.97
CA GLY A 81 -15.64 -8.20 2.38
C GLY A 81 -16.30 -9.51 2.84
N ASP A 82 -15.54 -10.60 2.89
CA ASP A 82 -16.01 -11.91 3.36
C ASP A 82 -16.42 -11.87 4.83
N ARG A 83 -15.63 -11.21 5.69
CA ARG A 83 -15.94 -11.05 7.12
C ARG A 83 -17.30 -10.37 7.39
N HIS A 84 -17.73 -9.44 6.53
CA HIS A 84 -18.93 -8.64 6.77
C HIS A 84 -20.19 -9.15 6.07
N PHE A 85 -20.07 -9.65 4.83
CA PHE A 85 -21.23 -10.11 4.04
C PHE A 85 -20.98 -11.45 3.31
N GLY A 86 -19.99 -12.23 3.75
CA GLY A 86 -19.57 -13.48 3.12
C GLY A 86 -19.10 -13.30 1.68
N ALA A 87 -19.26 -14.35 0.87
CA ALA A 87 -18.83 -14.35 -0.53
C ALA A 87 -19.37 -13.19 -1.38
N ARG A 88 -20.58 -12.67 -1.06
CA ARG A 88 -21.15 -11.50 -1.73
C ARG A 88 -20.39 -10.22 -1.40
N GLY A 89 -20.01 -10.05 -0.14
CA GLY A 89 -19.18 -8.93 0.30
C GLY A 89 -17.79 -8.96 -0.33
N ALA A 90 -17.16 -10.13 -0.36
CA ALA A 90 -15.87 -10.33 -1.03
C ALA A 90 -15.91 -9.91 -2.50
N LEU A 91 -16.92 -10.38 -3.26
CA LEU A 91 -17.08 -10.01 -4.66
C LEU A 91 -17.29 -8.50 -4.82
N VAL A 92 -18.17 -7.90 -4.03
CA VAL A 92 -18.48 -6.46 -4.13
C VAL A 92 -17.28 -5.59 -3.76
N ALA A 93 -16.50 -5.99 -2.75
CA ALA A 93 -15.28 -5.29 -2.35
C ALA A 93 -14.24 -5.28 -3.48
N VAL A 94 -13.99 -6.43 -4.12
CA VAL A 94 -13.07 -6.55 -5.25
C VAL A 94 -13.56 -5.76 -6.46
N VAL A 95 -14.85 -5.88 -6.80
CA VAL A 95 -15.43 -5.14 -7.92
C VAL A 95 -15.34 -3.64 -7.66
N GLY A 96 -15.64 -3.15 -6.45
CA GLY A 96 -15.43 -1.75 -6.10
C GLY A 96 -13.97 -1.30 -6.22
N MET A 97 -13.04 -2.14 -5.74
CA MET A 97 -11.61 -1.85 -5.82
C MET A 97 -11.09 -1.77 -7.26
N LEU A 98 -11.61 -2.57 -8.20
CA LEU A 98 -11.06 -2.67 -9.56
C LEU A 98 -11.85 -1.89 -10.60
N LEU A 99 -13.18 -1.87 -10.50
CA LEU A 99 -14.05 -1.39 -11.58
C LEU A 99 -13.84 0.10 -11.88
N LEU A 100 -13.91 0.97 -10.88
CA LEU A 100 -13.83 2.41 -11.14
C LEU A 100 -12.43 2.86 -11.55
N PRO A 101 -11.33 2.41 -10.91
CA PRO A 101 -9.98 2.73 -11.39
C PRO A 101 -9.74 2.21 -12.81
N MET A 102 -10.21 1.00 -13.14
CA MET A 102 -10.11 0.44 -14.49
C MET A 102 -10.85 1.31 -15.51
N LEU A 103 -12.10 1.68 -15.22
CA LEU A 103 -12.89 2.56 -16.09
C LEU A 103 -12.22 3.92 -16.28
N LEU A 104 -11.65 4.49 -15.21
CA LEU A 104 -10.93 5.76 -15.28
C LEU A 104 -9.71 5.66 -16.20
N VAL A 105 -8.90 4.60 -16.06
CA VAL A 105 -7.72 4.39 -16.92
C VAL A 105 -8.13 4.18 -18.37
N VAL A 106 -9.16 3.38 -18.64
CA VAL A 106 -9.69 3.17 -20.00
C VAL A 106 -10.22 4.47 -20.60
N ALA A 107 -10.95 5.28 -19.82
CA ALA A 107 -11.44 6.57 -20.28
C ALA A 107 -10.29 7.53 -20.62
N VAL A 108 -9.27 7.62 -19.76
CA VAL A 108 -8.07 8.42 -20.03
C VAL A 108 -7.34 7.92 -21.28
N ALA A 109 -7.22 6.61 -21.46
CA ALA A 109 -6.61 6.01 -22.64
C ALA A 109 -7.39 6.30 -23.93
N ALA A 110 -8.73 6.24 -23.88
CA ALA A 110 -9.59 6.57 -25.01
C ALA A 110 -9.48 8.05 -25.40
N VAL A 111 -9.50 8.95 -24.42
CA VAL A 111 -9.26 10.39 -24.66
C VAL A 111 -7.86 10.61 -25.25
N TYR A 112 -6.85 9.92 -24.72
CA TYR A 112 -5.49 10.00 -25.24
C TYR A 112 -5.41 9.57 -26.72
N ALA A 113 -6.09 8.49 -27.10
CA ALA A 113 -6.08 8.00 -28.49
C ALA A 113 -6.61 9.04 -29.49
N VAL A 114 -7.58 9.87 -29.08
CA VAL A 114 -8.16 10.91 -29.94
C VAL A 114 -7.29 12.17 -29.98
N PHE A 115 -6.70 12.57 -28.86
CA PHE A 115 -5.97 13.83 -28.71
C PHE A 115 -4.44 13.68 -28.61
N ALA A 116 -3.89 12.52 -29.00
CA ALA A 116 -2.47 12.19 -28.86
C ALA A 116 -1.53 13.22 -29.51
N THR A 117 -1.98 13.90 -30.57
CA THR A 117 -1.20 14.91 -31.31
C THR A 117 -1.35 16.32 -30.76
N HIS A 118 -2.29 16.57 -29.83
CA HIS A 118 -2.52 17.89 -29.29
C HIS A 118 -1.41 18.27 -28.29
N PRO A 119 -0.66 19.38 -28.49
CA PRO A 119 0.50 19.73 -27.67
C PRO A 119 0.19 19.81 -26.17
N MET A 120 -1.01 20.28 -25.83
CA MET A 120 -1.47 20.39 -24.44
C MET A 120 -1.62 19.04 -23.74
N VAL A 121 -2.06 17.99 -24.45
CA VAL A 121 -2.24 16.65 -23.88
C VAL A 121 -0.88 15.99 -23.64
N VAL A 122 0.06 16.15 -24.57
CA VAL A 122 1.44 15.70 -24.40
C VAL A 122 2.12 16.41 -23.23
N GLY A 123 1.90 17.74 -23.11
CA GLY A 123 2.38 18.53 -21.97
C GLY A 123 1.82 18.06 -20.63
N ALA A 124 0.50 17.81 -20.56
CA ALA A 124 -0.15 17.29 -19.36
C ALA A 124 0.38 15.91 -18.95
N LEU A 125 0.57 14.99 -19.90
CA LEU A 125 1.15 13.66 -19.64
C LEU A 125 2.59 13.74 -19.12
N ARG A 126 3.42 14.62 -19.69
CA ARG A 126 4.77 14.88 -19.16
C ARG A 126 4.73 15.43 -17.75
N GLY A 127 3.81 16.36 -17.47
CA GLY A 127 3.58 16.90 -16.13
C GLY A 127 3.19 15.81 -15.13
N MET A 128 2.23 14.94 -15.49
CA MET A 128 1.84 13.79 -14.65
C MET A 128 3.01 12.85 -14.40
N GLY A 129 3.84 12.57 -15.42
CA GLY A 129 5.07 11.79 -15.26
C GLY A 129 6.05 12.43 -14.28
N ALA A 130 6.25 13.75 -14.34
CA ALA A 130 7.09 14.48 -13.39
C ALA A 130 6.53 14.44 -11.96
N VAL A 131 5.21 14.57 -11.79
CA VAL A 131 4.54 14.43 -10.48
C VAL A 131 4.73 13.02 -9.92
N ALA A 132 4.53 11.98 -10.75
CA ALA A 132 4.73 10.60 -10.34
C ALA A 132 6.19 10.35 -9.90
N ALA A 133 7.18 10.84 -10.68
CA ALA A 133 8.58 10.76 -10.31
C ALA A 133 8.87 11.50 -8.99
N GLY A 134 8.29 12.69 -8.79
CA GLY A 134 8.41 13.45 -7.55
C GLY A 134 7.79 12.74 -6.34
N LEU A 135 6.65 12.08 -6.50
CA LEU A 135 6.03 11.28 -5.44
C LEU A 135 6.91 10.08 -5.06
N VAL A 136 7.42 9.35 -6.05
CA VAL A 136 8.35 8.23 -5.82
C VAL A 136 9.61 8.71 -5.11
N ALA A 137 10.20 9.81 -5.58
CA ALA A 137 11.35 10.44 -4.93
C ALA A 137 11.02 10.88 -3.49
N GLY A 138 9.85 11.48 -3.26
CA GLY A 138 9.41 11.92 -1.93
C GLY A 138 9.20 10.76 -0.95
N VAL A 139 8.70 9.61 -1.41
CA VAL A 139 8.64 8.38 -0.61
C VAL A 139 10.04 7.86 -0.33
N GLY A 140 10.91 7.82 -1.35
CA GLY A 140 12.31 7.45 -1.20
C GLY A 140 13.04 8.31 -0.16
N CYS A 141 12.88 9.63 -0.21
CA CYS A 141 13.45 10.56 0.76
C CYS A 141 12.92 10.34 2.18
N ARG A 142 11.61 10.07 2.34
CA ARG A 142 11.03 9.73 3.65
C ARG A 142 11.62 8.44 4.23
N LEU A 143 11.78 7.41 3.39
CA LEU A 143 12.43 6.18 3.79
C LEU A 143 13.92 6.40 4.09
N ALA A 144 14.63 7.19 3.29
CA ALA A 144 16.03 7.53 3.54
C ALA A 144 16.22 8.28 4.86
N ALA A 145 15.28 9.15 5.24
CA ALA A 145 15.30 9.83 6.54
C ALA A 145 15.18 8.85 7.73
N SER A 146 14.48 7.72 7.57
CA SER A 146 14.41 6.69 8.62
C SER A 146 15.71 5.89 8.76
N LEU A 147 16.52 5.78 7.69
CA LEU A 147 17.83 5.13 7.71
C LEU A 147 18.86 5.84 8.59
N GLY A 148 18.70 7.13 8.89
CA GLY A 148 19.62 7.87 9.78
C GLY A 148 19.67 7.32 11.21
N ARG A 149 18.64 6.55 11.62
CA ARG A 149 18.57 5.85 12.92
C ARG A 149 19.08 4.41 12.84
N HIS A 150 19.53 3.96 11.67
CA HIS A 150 19.95 2.58 11.47
C HIS A 150 21.32 2.33 12.14
N PRO A 151 21.51 1.20 12.83
CA PRO A 151 22.74 0.89 13.61
C PRO A 151 24.04 0.84 12.78
N LEU A 152 23.94 0.82 11.45
CA LEU A 152 25.09 0.86 10.53
C LEU A 152 25.80 2.22 10.50
N GLY A 153 25.08 3.31 10.80
CA GLY A 153 25.52 4.70 10.61
C GLY A 153 25.21 5.25 9.20
N PRO A 154 25.20 6.58 9.01
CA PRO A 154 24.74 7.23 7.78
C PRO A 154 25.66 6.98 6.56
N LEU A 155 26.97 6.83 6.78
CA LEU A 155 27.98 6.61 5.74
C LEU A 155 27.78 5.29 4.95
N PRO A 156 27.72 4.11 5.59
CA PRO A 156 27.49 2.85 4.87
C PRO A 156 26.10 2.77 4.24
N CYS A 157 25.07 3.34 4.87
CA CYS A 157 23.74 3.45 4.27
C CYS A 157 23.77 4.29 2.98
N GLY A 158 24.45 5.43 2.98
CA GLY A 158 24.62 6.26 1.79
C GLY A 158 25.37 5.53 0.67
N LEU A 159 26.43 4.80 1.00
CA LEU A 159 27.18 3.98 0.04
C LEU A 159 26.31 2.89 -0.60
N ILE A 160 25.47 2.21 0.18
CA ILE A 160 24.55 1.18 -0.34
C ILE A 160 23.50 1.80 -1.27
N VAL A 161 22.95 2.97 -0.93
CA VAL A 161 22.00 3.69 -1.77
C VAL A 161 22.64 4.09 -3.11
N VAL A 162 23.83 4.69 -3.07
CA VAL A 162 24.58 5.08 -4.27
C VAL A 162 24.96 3.86 -5.12
N ALA A 163 25.42 2.78 -4.49
CA ALA A 163 25.76 1.54 -5.19
C ALA A 163 24.53 0.91 -5.85
N THR A 164 23.38 0.87 -5.16
CA THR A 164 22.11 0.36 -5.72
C THR A 164 21.67 1.22 -6.90
N PHE A 165 21.71 2.55 -6.77
CA PHE A 165 21.34 3.47 -7.82
C PHE A 165 22.27 3.36 -9.04
N ALA A 166 23.58 3.28 -8.84
CA ALA A 166 24.55 3.11 -9.92
C ALA A 166 24.36 1.76 -10.64
N THR A 167 24.11 0.69 -9.88
CA THR A 167 23.88 -0.64 -10.45
C THR A 167 22.59 -0.69 -11.28
N MET A 168 21.51 -0.06 -10.81
CA MET A 168 20.26 -0.02 -11.57
C MET A 168 20.29 0.94 -12.77
N SER A 169 20.93 2.11 -12.63
CA SER A 169 20.94 3.15 -13.67
C SER A 169 21.97 2.91 -14.77
N VAL A 170 23.16 2.43 -14.44
CA VAL A 170 24.27 2.25 -15.39
C VAL A 170 24.28 0.84 -15.98
N LEU A 171 24.10 -0.19 -15.14
CA LEU A 171 24.19 -1.59 -15.58
C LEU A 171 22.84 -2.18 -16.04
N ARG A 172 21.72 -1.45 -15.85
CA ARG A 172 20.34 -1.87 -16.17
C ARG A 172 20.02 -3.31 -15.73
N LEU A 173 20.64 -3.74 -14.63
CA LEU A 173 20.50 -5.11 -14.15
C LEU A 173 19.07 -5.33 -13.63
N PRO A 174 18.45 -6.49 -13.91
CA PRO A 174 17.15 -6.81 -13.38
C PRO A 174 17.16 -6.73 -11.85
N LEU A 175 16.08 -6.22 -11.27
CA LEU A 175 15.91 -6.11 -9.82
C LEU A 175 16.17 -7.44 -9.10
N ALA A 176 15.87 -8.55 -9.77
CA ALA A 176 16.10 -9.91 -9.30
C ALA A 176 17.58 -10.21 -8.95
N TRP A 177 18.56 -9.57 -9.60
CA TRP A 177 19.99 -9.74 -9.29
C TRP A 177 20.51 -8.72 -8.29
N VAL A 178 19.97 -7.49 -8.34
CA VAL A 178 20.38 -6.41 -7.43
C VAL A 178 19.95 -6.71 -6.00
N LEU A 179 18.76 -7.28 -5.79
CA LEU A 179 18.22 -7.59 -4.47
C LEU A 179 19.09 -8.58 -3.67
N PRO A 180 19.45 -9.78 -4.18
CA PRO A 180 20.25 -10.75 -3.43
C PRO A 180 21.69 -10.28 -3.24
N VAL A 181 22.28 -9.58 -4.22
CA VAL A 181 23.68 -9.14 -4.15
C VAL A 181 23.83 -7.96 -3.19
N VAL A 182 23.12 -6.86 -3.46
CA VAL A 182 23.27 -5.62 -2.69
C VAL A 182 22.49 -5.70 -1.38
N GLY A 183 21.28 -6.27 -1.40
CA GLY A 183 20.49 -6.51 -0.19
C GLY A 183 21.13 -7.56 0.72
N GLY A 184 21.67 -8.65 0.16
CA GLY A 184 22.41 -9.65 0.93
C GLY A 184 23.68 -9.08 1.58
N ALA A 185 24.48 -8.32 0.83
CA ALA A 185 25.64 -7.63 1.37
C ALA A 185 25.26 -6.63 2.48
N ALA A 186 24.18 -5.86 2.30
CA ALA A 186 23.66 -4.96 3.32
C ALA A 186 23.23 -5.70 4.59
N CYS A 187 22.49 -6.81 4.46
CA CYS A 187 22.06 -7.63 5.59
C CYS A 187 23.26 -8.23 6.34
N VAL A 188 24.26 -8.76 5.63
CA VAL A 188 25.46 -9.35 6.25
C VAL A 188 26.30 -8.30 6.98
N LEU A 189 26.48 -7.10 6.38
CA LEU A 189 27.19 -6.00 7.03
C LEU A 189 26.42 -5.47 8.27
N THR A 190 25.09 -5.50 8.22
CA THR A 190 24.24 -5.15 9.37
C THR A 190 24.37 -6.17 10.47
N TRP A 191 24.26 -7.46 10.14
CA TRP A 191 24.35 -8.55 11.11
C TRP A 191 25.71 -8.60 11.81
N ARG A 192 26.79 -8.27 11.09
CA ARG A 192 28.14 -8.13 11.67
C ARG A 192 28.33 -6.93 12.59
N LYS A 193 27.46 -5.92 12.51
CA LYS A 193 27.51 -4.70 13.33
C LYS A 193 26.50 -4.67 14.47
N LEU A 194 25.50 -5.57 14.49
CA LEU A 194 24.68 -5.76 15.68
C LEU A 194 25.54 -6.45 16.75
N PRO A 195 25.70 -5.86 17.94
CA PRO A 195 26.23 -6.60 19.08
C PRO A 195 25.25 -7.73 19.40
N ALA A 196 25.78 -8.93 19.65
CA ALA A 196 25.01 -10.01 20.26
C ALA A 196 24.47 -9.58 21.64
#